data_AF-A0A1L6R6G0-F1
#
_entry.id   AF-A0A1L6R6G0-F1
#
_cell.length_a   1.000
_cell.length_b   1.000
_cell.length_c   1.000
_cell.angle_alpha   90.00
_cell.angle_beta   90.00
_cell.angle_gamma   90.00
#
_symmetry.space_group_name_H-M   'P 1'
#
loop_
_entity.id
_entity.type
_entity.pdbx_description
1 polymer ?
#
loop_
_entity_poly.entity_id
_entity_poly.type
_entity_poly.pdbx_seq_one_letter_code
_entity_poly.pdbx_strand_id
1 'polypeptide(L)'
;MKSENIIVDKTFKFSLDIISLFKKLQDEREFIISRQLLKSATSIGANVEEATAAQSKRDFISKMSIASKEARETKYWLRLLEDSEITKIEVSNHLNEITHIINIITKIIITAQKILTTLNYKKLEHLKFIIQNSK
;
A
#
# COMPACT_ATOMS: atom_id res chain seq x y z
N MET A 1 -5.58 0.93 24.73
CA MET A 1 -6.29 1.02 23.44
C MET A 1 -5.38 0.40 22.38
N LYS A 2 -5.83 -0.65 21.67
CA LYS A 2 -5.10 -1.13 20.48
C LYS A 2 -5.01 0.06 19.53
N SER A 3 -3.81 0.40 19.07
CA SER A 3 -3.66 1.36 17.98
C SER A 3 -4.41 0.78 16.77
N GLU A 4 -5.56 1.32 16.43
CA GLU A 4 -6.22 1.01 15.16
C GLU A 4 -5.20 1.22 14.06
N ASN A 5 -4.94 0.17 13.27
CA ASN A 5 -4.02 0.26 12.16
C ASN A 5 -4.75 0.94 11.01
N ILE A 6 -4.82 2.28 11.06
CA ILE A 6 -5.61 3.13 10.15
C ILE A 6 -5.45 2.72 8.68
N ILE A 7 -4.24 2.30 8.26
CA ILE A 7 -4.01 1.91 6.86
C ILE A 7 -4.65 0.56 6.49
N VAL A 8 -4.78 -0.38 7.43
CA VAL A 8 -5.48 -1.66 7.21
C VAL A 8 -6.94 -1.38 6.90
N ASP A 9 -7.66 -0.69 7.79
CA ASP A 9 -9.07 -0.40 7.59
C ASP A 9 -9.33 0.44 6.34
N LYS A 10 -8.43 1.40 6.04
CA LYS A 10 -8.56 2.28 4.88
C LYS A 10 -8.38 1.52 3.57
N THR A 11 -7.41 0.61 3.49
CA THR A 11 -7.18 -0.20 2.28
C THR A 11 -8.24 -1.29 2.11
N PHE A 12 -8.79 -1.83 3.20
CA PHE A 12 -9.93 -2.73 3.15
C PHE A 12 -11.19 -2.04 2.62
N LYS A 13 -11.54 -0.87 3.18
CA LYS A 13 -12.69 -0.07 2.72
C LYS A 13 -12.54 0.34 1.25
N PHE A 14 -11.35 0.81 0.87
CA PHE A 14 -11.06 1.15 -0.53
C PHE A 14 -11.20 -0.06 -1.47
N SER A 15 -10.86 -1.27 -1.02
CA SER A 15 -11.08 -2.49 -1.79
C SER A 15 -12.57 -2.76 -2.03
N LEU A 16 -13.43 -2.54 -1.03
CA LEU A 16 -14.89 -2.68 -1.17
C LEU A 16 -15.47 -1.63 -2.13
N ASP A 17 -14.96 -0.41 -2.08
CA ASP A 17 -15.36 0.67 -2.98
C ASP A 17 -15.00 0.32 -4.44
N ILE A 18 -13.78 -0.19 -4.67
CA ILE A 18 -13.35 -0.64 -6.00
C ILE A 18 -14.13 -1.86 -6.48
N ILE A 19 -14.51 -2.80 -5.61
CA ILE A 19 -15.41 -3.91 -5.97
C ILE A 19 -16.77 -3.36 -6.44
N SER A 20 -17.26 -2.30 -5.81
CA SER A 20 -18.52 -1.66 -6.20
C SER A 20 -18.39 -0.93 -7.54
N LEU A 21 -17.28 -0.22 -7.77
CA LEU A 21 -16.96 0.39 -9.07
C LEU A 21 -16.81 -0.65 -10.18
N PHE A 22 -16.11 -1.76 -9.90
CA PHE A 22 -15.94 -2.88 -10.82
C PHE A 22 -17.29 -3.39 -11.32
N LYS A 23 -18.26 -3.61 -10.43
CA LYS A 23 -19.61 -4.07 -10.83
C LYS A 23 -20.28 -3.08 -11.79
N LYS A 24 -20.22 -1.77 -11.51
CA LYS A 24 -20.79 -0.74 -12.39
C LYS A 24 -20.14 -0.72 -13.77
N LEU A 25 -18.81 -0.87 -13.84
CA LEU A 25 -18.08 -0.95 -15.11
C LEU A 25 -18.46 -2.20 -15.92
N GLN A 26 -18.67 -3.34 -15.25
CA GLN A 26 -19.16 -4.55 -15.90
C GLN A 26 -20.57 -4.37 -16.48
N ASP A 27 -21.45 -3.64 -15.80
CA ASP A 27 -22.80 -3.32 -16.30
C ASP A 27 -22.74 -2.46 -17.58
N GLU A 28 -21.72 -1.60 -17.70
CA GLU A 28 -21.41 -0.82 -18.91
C GLU A 28 -20.61 -1.61 -19.97
N ARG A 29 -20.37 -2.91 -19.74
CA ARG A 29 -19.59 -3.80 -20.63
C ARG A 29 -18.10 -3.43 -20.76
N GLU A 30 -17.53 -2.78 -19.74
CA GLU A 30 -16.08 -2.56 -19.65
C GLU A 30 -15.44 -3.69 -18.83
N PHE A 31 -14.62 -4.54 -19.47
CA PHE A 31 -14.08 -5.78 -18.88
C PHE A 31 -12.56 -5.82 -18.70
N ILE A 32 -11.84 -4.91 -19.34
CA ILE A 32 -10.39 -4.98 -19.45
C ILE A 32 -9.75 -4.13 -18.36
N ILE A 33 -10.09 -2.85 -18.29
CA ILE A 33 -9.54 -1.92 -17.30
C ILE A 33 -10.08 -2.26 -15.91
N SER A 34 -11.38 -2.53 -15.79
CA SER A 34 -12.04 -2.90 -14.55
C SER A 34 -11.39 -4.11 -13.88
N ARG A 35 -10.98 -5.11 -14.66
CA ARG A 35 -10.29 -6.29 -14.14
C ARG A 35 -8.88 -5.98 -13.63
N GLN A 36 -8.12 -5.13 -14.34
CA GLN A 36 -6.78 -4.72 -13.90
C GLN A 36 -6.87 -3.83 -12.65
N LEU A 37 -7.83 -2.92 -12.63
CA LEU A 37 -8.14 -2.08 -11.48
C LEU A 37 -8.50 -2.90 -10.24
N LEU A 38 -9.41 -3.88 -10.39
CA LEU A 38 -9.83 -4.73 -9.27
C LEU A 38 -8.66 -5.50 -8.66
N LYS A 39 -7.82 -6.10 -9.51
CA LYS A 39 -6.65 -6.87 -9.07
C LYS A 39 -5.66 -6.00 -8.30
N SER A 40 -5.23 -4.90 -8.92
CA SER A 40 -4.25 -3.99 -8.30
C SER A 40 -4.79 -3.39 -7.00
N ALA A 41 -6.04 -2.92 -6.97
CA ALA A 41 -6.62 -2.30 -5.78
C ALA A 41 -6.75 -3.26 -4.59
N THR A 42 -7.23 -4.48 -4.83
CA THR A 42 -7.40 -5.49 -3.76
C THR A 42 -6.05 -6.03 -3.27
N SER A 43 -5.03 -6.07 -4.13
CA SER A 43 -3.65 -6.43 -3.77
C SER A 43 -3.03 -5.46 -2.76
N ILE A 44 -3.46 -4.18 -2.74
CA ILE A 44 -3.01 -3.21 -1.74
C ILE A 44 -3.36 -3.68 -0.34
N GLY A 45 -4.66 -3.96 -0.09
CA GLY A 45 -5.15 -4.41 1.21
C GLY A 45 -4.53 -5.74 1.62
N ALA A 46 -4.46 -6.70 0.70
CA ALA A 46 -3.84 -8.00 0.95
C ALA A 46 -2.38 -7.89 1.44
N ASN A 47 -1.55 -7.08 0.76
CA ASN A 47 -0.16 -6.88 1.17
C ASN A 47 -0.02 -6.07 2.45
N VAL A 48 -0.94 -5.14 2.74
CA VAL A 48 -0.98 -4.41 4.02
C VAL A 48 -1.33 -5.36 5.16
N GLU A 49 -2.30 -6.26 4.98
CA GLU A 49 -2.65 -7.29 5.96
C GLU A 49 -1.48 -8.24 6.22
N GLU A 50 -0.83 -8.75 5.16
CA GLU A 50 0.37 -9.58 5.29
C GLU A 50 1.51 -8.87 6.03
N ALA A 51 1.67 -7.56 5.82
CA ALA A 51 2.66 -6.77 6.55
C ALA A 51 2.40 -6.78 8.08
N THR A 52 1.14 -6.86 8.52
CA THR A 52 0.83 -6.93 9.97
C THR A 52 1.34 -8.20 10.63
N ALA A 53 1.50 -9.28 9.87
CA ALA A 53 2.03 -10.57 10.30
C ALA A 53 3.50 -10.79 9.93
N ALA A 54 4.21 -9.72 9.52
CA ALA A 54 5.59 -9.80 9.05
C ALA A 54 6.55 -10.34 10.12
N GLN A 55 7.44 -11.24 9.69
CA GLN A 55 8.40 -11.92 10.59
C GLN A 55 9.63 -11.08 10.91
N SER A 56 9.84 -9.98 10.18
CA SER A 56 10.94 -9.05 10.43
C SER A 56 10.62 -7.65 9.91
N LYS A 57 11.42 -6.65 10.33
CA LYS A 57 11.28 -5.28 9.82
C LYS A 57 11.54 -5.19 8.31
N ARG A 58 12.43 -6.03 7.77
CA ARG A 58 12.69 -6.09 6.31
C ARG A 58 11.51 -6.68 5.56
N ASP A 59 10.93 -7.74 6.10
CA ASP A 59 9.72 -8.37 5.55
C ASP A 59 8.53 -7.38 5.55
N PHE A 60 8.31 -6.68 6.68
CA PHE A 60 7.33 -5.59 6.77
C PHE A 60 7.53 -4.54 5.67
N ILE A 61 8.77 -4.04 5.50
CA ILE A 61 9.09 -3.06 4.47
C ILE A 61 8.84 -3.63 3.06
N SER A 62 9.17 -4.89 2.82
CA SER A 62 8.95 -5.56 1.54
C SER A 62 7.46 -5.60 1.17
N LYS A 63 6.61 -6.10 2.08
CA LYS A 63 5.16 -6.17 1.89
C LYS A 63 4.53 -4.79 1.70
N MET A 64 4.89 -3.82 2.54
CA MET A 64 4.43 -2.43 2.36
C MET A 64 4.91 -1.83 1.02
N SER A 65 6.10 -2.18 0.55
CA SER A 65 6.61 -1.73 -0.75
C SER A 65 5.84 -2.32 -1.92
N ILE A 66 5.41 -3.59 -1.82
CA ILE A 66 4.51 -4.20 -2.80
C ILE A 66 3.17 -3.46 -2.80
N ALA A 67 2.53 -3.27 -1.64
CA ALA A 67 1.30 -2.48 -1.52
C ALA A 67 1.44 -1.07 -2.12
N SER A 68 2.62 -0.44 -1.98
CA SER A 68 2.91 0.86 -2.57
C SER A 68 2.96 0.84 -4.10
N LYS A 69 3.46 -0.24 -4.71
CA LYS A 69 3.47 -0.42 -6.18
C LYS A 69 2.05 -0.61 -6.69
N GLU A 70 1.29 -1.50 -6.05
CA GLU A 70 -0.12 -1.79 -6.36
C GLU A 70 -0.99 -0.53 -6.26
N ALA A 71 -0.74 0.33 -5.27
CA ALA A 71 -1.46 1.58 -5.12
C ALA A 71 -1.19 2.58 -6.26
N ARG A 72 0.05 2.63 -6.77
CA ARG A 72 0.38 3.48 -7.93
C ARG A 72 -0.21 2.94 -9.22
N GLU A 73 -0.20 1.63 -9.40
CA GLU A 73 -0.86 0.97 -10.53
C GLU A 73 -2.37 1.19 -10.50
N THR A 74 -3.01 1.04 -9.33
CA THR A 74 -4.43 1.34 -9.14
C THR A 74 -4.76 2.78 -9.54
N LYS A 75 -3.93 3.74 -9.10
CA LYS A 75 -4.07 5.15 -9.48
C LYS A 75 -3.93 5.35 -11.00
N TYR A 76 -3.05 4.61 -11.66
CA TYR A 76 -2.90 4.66 -13.11
C TYR A 76 -4.17 4.19 -13.83
N TRP A 77 -4.74 3.05 -13.41
CA TRP A 77 -6.00 2.56 -13.98
C TRP A 77 -7.17 3.50 -13.77
N LEU A 78 -7.29 4.12 -12.59
CA LEU A 78 -8.32 5.14 -12.32
C LEU A 78 -8.16 6.38 -13.21
N ARG A 79 -6.94 6.83 -13.47
CA ARG A 79 -6.69 7.95 -14.41
C ARG A 79 -7.06 7.59 -15.84
N LEU A 80 -6.79 6.36 -16.27
CA LEU A 80 -7.24 5.90 -17.59
C LEU A 80 -8.77 5.91 -17.69
N LEU A 81 -9.49 5.48 -16.65
CA LEU A 81 -10.95 5.57 -16.63
C LEU A 81 -11.45 7.02 -16.72
N GLU A 82 -10.80 7.94 -16.02
CA GLU A 82 -11.14 9.38 -16.04
C GLU A 82 -10.91 10.02 -17.42
N ASP A 83 -9.78 9.73 -18.07
CA ASP A 83 -9.35 10.43 -19.29
C ASP A 83 -9.80 9.74 -20.60
N SER A 84 -10.21 8.46 -20.57
CA SER A 84 -10.48 7.69 -21.80
C SER A 84 -11.90 7.79 -22.36
N GLU A 85 -12.82 8.43 -21.63
CA GLU A 85 -14.24 8.57 -22.00
C GLU A 85 -14.98 7.23 -22.23
N ILE A 86 -14.41 6.08 -21.81
CA ILE A 86 -15.05 4.76 -21.99
C ILE A 86 -16.22 4.53 -21.03
N THR A 87 -16.36 5.37 -20.01
CA THR A 87 -17.42 5.35 -19.01
C THR A 87 -17.78 6.78 -18.61
N LYS A 88 -19.04 6.99 -18.19
CA LYS A 88 -19.46 8.25 -17.54
C LYS A 88 -19.37 8.19 -16.02
N ILE A 89 -18.92 7.07 -15.46
CA ILE A 89 -18.79 6.89 -14.01
C ILE A 89 -17.66 7.78 -13.51
N GLU A 90 -17.98 8.70 -12.61
CA GLU A 90 -16.99 9.56 -11.97
C GLU A 90 -16.10 8.78 -10.99
N VAL A 91 -14.79 8.95 -11.15
CA VAL A 91 -13.76 8.27 -10.32
C VAL A 91 -12.93 9.24 -9.47
N SER A 92 -13.26 10.54 -9.46
CA SER A 92 -12.54 11.59 -8.73
C SER A 92 -12.35 11.27 -7.24
N ASN A 93 -13.39 10.76 -6.57
CA ASN A 93 -13.31 10.33 -5.17
C ASN A 93 -12.34 9.16 -4.97
N HIS A 94 -12.32 8.18 -5.89
CA HIS A 94 -11.39 7.06 -5.84
C HIS A 94 -9.94 7.54 -6.04
N LEU A 95 -9.72 8.52 -6.93
CA LEU A 95 -8.42 9.13 -7.18
C LEU A 95 -7.87 9.92 -5.97
N ASN A 96 -8.74 10.64 -5.28
CA ASN A 96 -8.40 11.31 -4.03
C ASN A 96 -8.02 10.29 -2.95
N GLU A 97 -8.84 9.25 -2.80
CA GLU A 97 -8.66 8.24 -1.77
C GLU A 97 -7.38 7.41 -1.97
N ILE A 98 -7.10 6.96 -3.20
CA ILE A 98 -5.86 6.24 -3.51
C ILE A 98 -4.62 7.13 -3.32
N THR A 99 -4.73 8.44 -3.59
CA THR A 99 -3.65 9.39 -3.34
C THR A 99 -3.34 9.50 -1.85
N HIS A 100 -4.36 9.55 -0.99
CA HIS A 100 -4.16 9.50 0.46
C HIS A 100 -3.52 8.18 0.90
N ILE A 101 -3.97 7.04 0.37
CA ILE A 101 -3.38 5.72 0.67
C ILE A 101 -1.89 5.68 0.28
N ILE A 102 -1.53 6.14 -0.92
CA ILE A 102 -0.13 6.22 -1.38
C ILE A 102 0.71 7.05 -0.41
N ASN A 103 0.21 8.20 0.02
CA ASN A 103 0.93 9.10 0.93
C ASN A 103 1.17 8.43 2.30
N ILE A 104 0.17 7.75 2.84
CA ILE A 104 0.28 7.04 4.11
C ILE A 104 1.28 5.88 4.00
N ILE A 105 1.12 5.01 2.99
CA ILE A 105 2.04 3.88 2.75
C ILE A 105 3.48 4.37 2.60
N THR A 106 3.68 5.45 1.83
CA THR A 106 5.02 6.03 1.61
C THR A 106 5.65 6.50 2.93
N LYS A 107 4.89 7.22 3.78
CA LYS A 107 5.35 7.65 5.10
C LYS A 107 5.69 6.47 6.03
N ILE A 108 4.88 5.40 5.99
CA ILE A 108 5.12 4.17 6.76
C ILE A 108 6.44 3.53 6.33
N ILE A 109 6.68 3.37 5.02
CA ILE A 109 7.90 2.77 4.48
C ILE A 109 9.14 3.58 4.88
N ILE A 110 9.12 4.91 4.67
CA ILE A 110 10.25 5.80 5.00
C ILE A 110 10.59 5.69 6.50
N THR A 111 9.56 5.71 7.34
CA THR A 111 9.73 5.61 8.79
C THR A 111 10.30 4.24 9.20
N ALA A 112 9.78 3.16 8.62
CA ALA A 112 10.25 1.80 8.87
C ALA A 112 11.71 1.60 8.45
N GLN A 113 12.12 2.15 7.30
CA GLN A 113 13.50 2.13 6.81
C GLN A 113 14.44 2.91 7.74
N LYS A 114 14.05 4.12 8.15
CA LYS A 114 14.84 4.94 9.10
C LYS A 114 15.08 4.18 10.41
N ILE A 115 14.02 3.58 10.97
CA ILE A 115 14.12 2.76 12.19
C ILE A 115 15.10 1.59 12.00
N LEU A 116 14.99 0.86 10.88
CA LEU A 116 15.87 -0.26 10.58
C LEU A 116 17.34 0.17 10.50
N THR A 117 17.63 1.28 9.83
CA THR A 117 18.99 1.84 9.73
C THR A 117 19.54 2.23 11.11
N THR A 118 18.75 2.92 11.93
CA THR A 118 19.16 3.30 13.29
C THR A 118 19.45 2.07 14.17
N LEU A 119 18.62 1.03 14.09
CA LEU A 119 18.84 -0.22 14.83
C LEU A 119 20.14 -0.92 14.40
N ASN A 120 20.41 -0.98 13.10
CA ASN A 120 21.64 -1.56 12.58
C ASN A 120 22.89 -0.81 13.06
N TYR A 121 22.84 0.53 13.05
CA TYR A 121 23.96 1.35 13.54
C TYR A 121 24.21 1.12 15.03
N LYS A 122 23.17 1.14 15.87
CA LYS A 122 23.30 0.86 17.31
C LYS A 122 23.89 -0.52 17.59
N LYS A 123 23.45 -1.54 16.84
CA LYS A 123 23.99 -2.90 16.96
C LYS A 123 25.47 -2.96 16.60
N LEU A 124 25.89 -2.23 15.57
CA LEU A 124 27.29 -2.15 15.16
C LEU A 124 28.17 -1.45 16.20
N GLU A 125 27.71 -0.33 16.76
CA GLU A 125 28.44 0.40 17.82
C GLU A 125 28.58 -0.44 19.09
N HIS A 126 27.53 -1.16 19.50
CA HIS A 126 27.61 -2.08 20.63
C HIS A 126 28.62 -3.23 20.39
N LEU A 127 28.65 -3.78 19.17
CA LEU A 127 29.61 -4.82 18.82
C LEU A 127 31.06 -4.30 18.85
N LYS A 128 31.30 -3.08 18.33
CA LYS A 128 32.61 -2.42 18.41
C LYS A 128 33.05 -2.20 19.86
N PHE A 129 32.14 -1.77 20.73
CA PHE A 129 32.41 -1.60 22.15
C PHE A 129 32.83 -2.92 22.82
N ILE A 130 32.12 -4.03 22.55
CA ILE A 130 32.50 -5.34 23.10
C ILE A 130 33.91 -5.75 22.65
N ILE A 131 34.23 -5.60 21.36
CA ILE A 131 35.54 -5.97 20.79
C ILE A 131 36.68 -5.14 21.39
N GLN A 132 36.44 -3.85 21.66
CA GLN A 132 37.44 -2.97 22.28
C GLN A 132 37.74 -3.32 23.74
N ASN A 133 36.76 -3.86 24.46
CA ASN A 133 36.86 -4.16 25.90
C ASN A 133 37.09 -5.67 26.19
N SER A 134 37.27 -6.49 25.17
CA SER A 134 37.52 -7.94 25.30
C SER A 134 39.02 -8.30 25.31
N LYS A 135 39.90 -7.34 25.62
CA LYS A 135 41.34 -7.53 25.88
C LYS A 135 41.64 -7.12 27.31
#